data_AF-A0A2E2RLA2-F1
#
_entry.id   AF-A0A2E2RLA2-F1
#
_cell.length_a   1.000
_cell.length_b   1.000
_cell.length_c   1.000
_cell.angle_alpha   90.00
_cell.angle_beta   90.00
_cell.angle_gamma   90.00
#
_symmetry.space_group_name_H-M   'P 1'
#
loop_
_entity.id
_entity.type
_entity.pdbx_description
1 polymer ?
#
loop_
_entity_poly.entity_id
_entity_poly.type
_entity_poly.pdbx_seq_one_letter_code
_entity_poly.pdbx_strand_id
1 'polypeptide(L)'
;MTDTIDNKTARRAFLALHGLSDPPHKGQSKEDLLETIRRLGFVQVDSINTVARAHHQILFSRNATYREKNLKRLVEADCHLFENWTHDASIIPSEFFPYWRHRFAREEARLQKRYEAWQGSPFLHECDGILDRIARDGPVMTRDFEGEKPSTGWWDWHPSKMALEYLWRTGRLAIARRDGFQKVYDLAERVIPGHCHASEVEHHDFVDWACRSALSRLGFATRGEIAAFWDLLKPDEVAAWIAENEAELETVLIESADGSKPRASLRFRDYPSLLDDPPEPPGRVRVLSPFDPALRDRKRAERLFDFFYRIEIFVPEEKRVYGYYVFPVLRGDRIVGRIDMKADRNADVLAVKKFWPEKGVRLSKAFLTELEGELDRVRRFAGVASIVFEDKWIESS
;
A
#
# COMPACT_ATOMS: atom_id res chain seq x y z
N MET A 1 -6.59 -3.92 35.76
CA MET A 1 -6.53 -5.24 35.09
C MET A 1 -6.23 -4.96 33.62
N THR A 2 -5.65 -5.91 32.87
CA THR A 2 -5.38 -5.71 31.44
C THR A 2 -6.59 -6.20 30.65
N ASP A 3 -7.29 -5.29 29.98
CA ASP A 3 -8.51 -5.64 29.27
C ASP A 3 -8.20 -6.56 28.09
N THR A 4 -9.09 -7.55 27.87
CA THR A 4 -8.97 -8.51 26.78
C THR A 4 -10.07 -8.25 25.75
N ILE A 5 -9.68 -8.01 24.52
CA ILE A 5 -10.55 -7.72 23.38
C ILE A 5 -10.65 -8.99 22.53
N ASP A 6 -11.88 -9.44 22.28
CA ASP A 6 -12.11 -10.63 21.49
C ASP A 6 -11.68 -10.44 20.03
N ASN A 7 -11.35 -11.55 19.38
CA ASN A 7 -10.75 -11.51 18.04
C ASN A 7 -11.70 -10.90 16.99
N LYS A 8 -13.02 -11.08 17.14
CA LYS A 8 -14.02 -10.57 16.19
C LYS A 8 -14.13 -9.05 16.31
N THR A 9 -14.22 -8.53 17.52
CA THR A 9 -14.25 -7.08 17.82
C THR A 9 -12.98 -6.39 17.32
N ALA A 10 -11.80 -6.91 17.69
CA ALA A 10 -10.53 -6.37 17.22
C ALA A 10 -10.41 -6.35 15.68
N ARG A 11 -10.88 -7.41 15.02
CA ARG A 11 -10.86 -7.51 13.56
C ARG A 11 -11.85 -6.55 12.89
N ARG A 12 -13.06 -6.35 13.44
CA ARG A 12 -14.03 -5.37 12.94
C ARG A 12 -13.51 -3.94 13.06
N ALA A 13 -12.91 -3.58 14.20
CA ALA A 13 -12.27 -2.29 14.40
C ALA A 13 -11.16 -2.04 13.35
N PHE A 14 -10.29 -3.03 13.13
CA PHE A 14 -9.22 -2.96 12.14
C PHE A 14 -9.75 -2.82 10.70
N LEU A 15 -10.79 -3.59 10.32
CA LEU A 15 -11.45 -3.44 9.01
C LEU A 15 -12.10 -2.07 8.86
N ALA A 16 -12.73 -1.54 9.92
CA ALA A 16 -13.33 -0.21 9.91
C ALA A 16 -12.26 0.87 9.64
N LEU A 17 -11.16 0.89 10.40
CA LEU A 17 -10.03 1.81 10.18
C LEU A 17 -9.50 1.79 8.74
N HIS A 18 -9.46 0.61 8.15
CA HIS A 18 -9.01 0.40 6.78
C HIS A 18 -10.07 0.71 5.70
N GLY A 19 -11.23 1.29 6.06
CA GLY A 19 -12.31 1.63 5.13
C GLY A 19 -13.10 0.43 4.59
N LEU A 20 -12.96 -0.74 5.22
CA LEU A 20 -13.62 -1.99 4.81
C LEU A 20 -14.94 -2.25 5.56
N SER A 21 -15.33 -1.41 6.52
CA SER A 21 -16.71 -1.40 7.06
C SER A 21 -17.63 -0.37 6.39
N ASP A 22 -17.10 0.53 5.57
CA ASP A 22 -17.90 1.60 4.95
C ASP A 22 -18.82 1.06 3.83
N PRO A 23 -19.98 1.70 3.53
CA PRO A 23 -20.87 1.29 2.44
C PRO A 23 -20.21 1.45 1.05
N PRO A 24 -19.93 0.36 0.30
CA PRO A 24 -19.05 0.39 -0.87
C PRO A 24 -19.71 0.95 -2.15
N HIS A 25 -20.91 1.52 -2.04
CA HIS A 25 -21.74 1.99 -3.15
C HIS A 25 -22.08 3.49 -3.07
N LYS A 26 -21.65 4.20 -2.02
CA LYS A 26 -21.76 5.67 -1.96
C LYS A 26 -20.90 6.26 -3.08
N GLY A 27 -21.47 7.17 -3.88
CA GLY A 27 -20.71 7.86 -4.94
C GLY A 27 -19.50 8.60 -4.36
N GLN A 28 -18.31 8.24 -4.82
CA GLN A 28 -17.04 8.80 -4.34
C GLN A 28 -16.65 10.03 -5.17
N SER A 29 -16.61 11.20 -4.52
CA SER A 29 -15.96 12.38 -5.10
C SER A 29 -14.43 12.20 -5.17
N LYS A 30 -13.73 13.17 -5.76
CA LYS A 30 -12.26 13.18 -5.75
C LYS A 30 -11.74 13.46 -4.33
N GLU A 31 -12.50 14.24 -3.57
CA GLU A 31 -12.24 14.65 -2.20
C GLU A 31 -12.45 13.47 -1.23
N ASP A 32 -13.54 12.69 -1.38
CA ASP A 32 -13.75 11.42 -0.64
C ASP A 32 -12.62 10.40 -0.93
N LEU A 33 -12.09 10.39 -2.16
CA LEU A 33 -10.97 9.53 -2.53
C LEU A 33 -9.66 9.97 -1.85
N LEU A 34 -9.37 11.26 -1.83
CA LEU A 34 -8.23 11.81 -1.09
C LEU A 34 -8.34 11.46 0.41
N GLU A 35 -9.52 11.60 0.99
CA GLU A 35 -9.76 11.25 2.40
C GLU A 35 -9.61 9.74 2.65
N THR A 36 -10.04 8.89 1.72
CA THR A 36 -9.78 7.44 1.79
C THR A 36 -8.27 7.15 1.85
N ILE A 37 -7.46 7.88 1.07
CA ILE A 37 -6.00 7.70 1.03
C ILE A 37 -5.34 8.28 2.30
N ARG A 38 -5.80 9.43 2.80
CA ARG A 38 -5.37 9.98 4.10
C ARG A 38 -5.64 9.01 5.24
N ARG A 39 -6.85 8.44 5.30
CA ARG A 39 -7.25 7.43 6.30
C ARG A 39 -6.31 6.21 6.26
N LEU A 40 -6.00 5.69 5.07
CA LEU A 40 -5.03 4.60 4.91
C LEU A 40 -3.58 5.02 5.20
N GLY A 41 -3.27 6.31 5.09
CA GLY A 41 -1.92 6.87 5.20
C GLY A 41 -1.12 6.79 3.90
N PHE A 42 -1.25 5.68 3.17
CA PHE A 42 -0.65 5.47 1.85
C PHE A 42 -1.38 4.37 1.08
N VAL A 43 -1.10 4.26 -0.22
CA VAL A 43 -1.55 3.13 -1.05
C VAL A 43 -0.37 2.61 -1.89
N GLN A 44 -0.06 1.32 -1.77
CA GLN A 44 1.07 0.70 -2.47
C GLN A 44 0.87 0.69 -4.01
N VAL A 45 1.91 1.11 -4.72
CA VAL A 45 2.02 1.06 -6.18
C VAL A 45 2.67 -0.27 -6.59
N ASP A 46 2.11 -0.93 -7.60
CA ASP A 46 2.63 -2.20 -8.13
C ASP A 46 2.66 -2.14 -9.66
N SER A 47 3.68 -2.79 -10.23
CA SER A 47 3.90 -2.89 -11.67
C SER A 47 3.07 -4.00 -12.33
N ILE A 48 2.62 -4.99 -11.56
CA ILE A 48 1.83 -6.12 -12.08
C ILE A 48 0.39 -5.67 -12.37
N ASN A 49 -0.18 -6.18 -13.47
CA ASN A 49 -1.49 -5.79 -13.99
C ASN A 49 -2.34 -7.00 -14.41
N THR A 50 -2.32 -8.07 -13.60
CA THR A 50 -3.03 -9.33 -13.86
C THR A 50 -4.54 -9.11 -14.01
N VAL A 51 -5.13 -8.25 -13.17
CA VAL A 51 -6.52 -7.78 -13.29
C VAL A 51 -6.52 -6.26 -13.36
N ALA A 52 -6.07 -5.60 -12.30
CA ALA A 52 -5.72 -4.18 -12.26
C ALA A 52 -4.51 -4.01 -11.33
N ARG A 53 -3.84 -2.86 -11.37
CA ARG A 53 -2.71 -2.55 -10.48
C ARG A 53 -3.17 -2.46 -9.02
N ALA A 54 -2.29 -2.82 -8.08
CA ALA A 54 -2.61 -2.92 -6.65
C ALA A 54 -3.34 -1.67 -6.10
N HIS A 55 -2.81 -0.47 -6.31
CA HIS A 55 -3.42 0.78 -5.84
C HIS A 55 -4.86 0.99 -6.32
N HIS A 56 -5.16 0.69 -7.58
CA HIS A 56 -6.53 0.79 -8.09
C HIS A 56 -7.45 -0.25 -7.44
N GLN A 57 -6.97 -1.48 -7.21
CA GLN A 57 -7.74 -2.54 -6.53
C GLN A 57 -8.02 -2.24 -5.05
N ILE A 58 -7.02 -1.72 -4.33
CA ILE A 58 -7.13 -1.32 -2.92
C ILE A 58 -8.22 -0.26 -2.76
N LEU A 59 -8.30 0.71 -3.68
CA LEU A 59 -9.30 1.77 -3.65
C LEU A 59 -10.68 1.26 -4.08
N PHE A 60 -10.74 0.39 -5.10
CA PHE A 60 -11.98 -0.24 -5.57
C PHE A 60 -12.63 -1.18 -4.54
N SER A 61 -11.84 -1.95 -3.77
CA SER A 61 -12.36 -2.88 -2.76
C SER A 61 -13.08 -2.18 -1.59
N ARG A 62 -12.75 -0.90 -1.37
CA ARG A 62 -13.39 -0.01 -0.40
C ARG A 62 -14.61 0.70 -0.99
N ASN A 63 -14.51 1.15 -2.24
CA ASN A 63 -15.62 1.81 -2.93
C ASN A 63 -15.71 1.41 -4.42
N ALA A 64 -16.77 0.70 -4.79
CA ALA A 64 -17.00 0.22 -6.15
C ALA A 64 -17.36 1.34 -7.16
N THR A 65 -17.57 2.57 -6.68
CA THR A 65 -17.74 3.76 -7.54
C THR A 65 -16.41 4.44 -7.89
N TYR A 66 -15.28 3.96 -7.36
CA TYR A 66 -13.92 4.42 -7.65
C TYR A 66 -13.65 4.62 -9.15
N ARG A 67 -12.88 5.66 -9.49
CA ARG A 67 -12.48 6.01 -10.86
C ARG A 67 -11.00 6.39 -10.90
N GLU A 68 -10.22 5.71 -11.72
CA GLU A 68 -8.78 5.95 -11.87
C GLU A 68 -8.43 7.40 -12.25
N LYS A 69 -9.28 8.06 -13.03
CA LYS A 69 -9.11 9.49 -13.39
C LYS A 69 -9.05 10.43 -12.17
N ASN A 70 -9.72 10.09 -11.07
CA ASN A 70 -9.69 10.90 -9.85
C ASN A 70 -8.34 10.75 -9.15
N LEU A 71 -7.80 9.52 -9.07
CA LEU A 71 -6.45 9.28 -8.54
C LEU A 71 -5.38 9.96 -9.41
N LYS A 72 -5.48 9.80 -10.75
CA LYS A 72 -4.59 10.48 -11.71
C LYS A 72 -4.58 11.99 -11.49
N ARG A 73 -5.75 12.61 -11.30
CA ARG A 73 -5.86 14.05 -11.05
C ARG A 73 -5.23 14.46 -9.72
N LEU A 74 -5.45 13.70 -8.65
CA LEU A 74 -4.88 13.98 -7.32
C LEU A 74 -3.35 13.89 -7.28
N VAL A 75 -2.75 13.02 -8.10
CA VAL A 75 -1.29 12.89 -8.24
C VAL A 75 -0.73 13.96 -9.18
N GLU A 76 -1.27 14.10 -10.39
CA GLU A 76 -0.59 14.81 -11.48
C GLU A 76 -1.00 16.27 -11.69
N ALA A 77 -2.19 16.67 -11.25
CA ALA A 77 -2.78 17.97 -11.58
C ALA A 77 -3.10 18.82 -10.35
N ASP A 78 -3.63 18.19 -9.30
CA ASP A 78 -3.90 18.86 -8.02
C ASP A 78 -2.74 18.68 -7.02
N CYS A 79 -1.79 17.76 -7.29
CA CYS A 79 -0.61 17.42 -6.48
C CYS A 79 -0.85 17.19 -4.98
N HIS A 80 -2.07 16.82 -4.59
CA HIS A 80 -2.44 16.45 -3.21
C HIS A 80 -1.87 15.09 -2.79
N LEU A 81 -1.37 14.31 -3.74
CA LEU A 81 -0.69 13.04 -3.51
C LEU A 81 0.67 13.05 -4.24
N PHE A 82 1.68 12.42 -3.65
CA PHE A 82 2.99 12.19 -4.26
C PHE A 82 3.38 10.71 -4.20
N GLU A 83 4.28 10.28 -5.06
CA GLU A 83 4.85 8.93 -4.99
C GLU A 83 6.22 8.93 -4.31
N ASN A 84 6.40 8.09 -3.29
CA ASN A 84 7.72 7.75 -2.74
C ASN A 84 7.69 6.39 -2.01
N TRP A 85 8.79 6.01 -1.36
CA TRP A 85 8.88 4.77 -0.58
C TRP A 85 8.30 4.93 0.83
N THR A 86 7.47 3.96 1.23
CA THR A 86 7.21 3.56 2.62
C THR A 86 8.05 2.28 2.89
N HIS A 87 7.42 1.13 3.14
CA HIS A 87 8.04 -0.19 2.98
C HIS A 87 8.23 -0.57 1.50
N ASP A 88 7.44 0.04 0.61
CA ASP A 88 7.48 -0.14 -0.85
C ASP A 88 7.06 1.16 -1.56
N ALA A 89 7.20 1.25 -2.88
CA ALA A 89 6.72 2.38 -3.66
C ALA A 89 5.22 2.60 -3.43
N SER A 90 4.83 3.80 -3.00
CA SER A 90 3.47 4.11 -2.55
C SER A 90 3.04 5.52 -2.95
N ILE A 91 1.74 5.70 -3.14
CA ILE A 91 1.09 7.01 -3.24
C ILE A 91 0.74 7.47 -1.82
N ILE A 92 1.16 8.69 -1.47
CA ILE A 92 1.17 9.26 -0.12
C ILE A 92 0.56 10.67 -0.17
N PRO A 93 -0.25 11.11 0.81
CA PRO A 93 -0.69 12.51 0.92
C PRO A 93 0.47 13.51 0.97
N SER A 94 0.45 14.52 0.10
CA SER A 94 1.52 15.53 0.01
C SER A 94 1.71 16.34 1.28
N GLU A 95 0.67 16.46 2.11
CA GLU A 95 0.76 17.04 3.46
C GLU A 95 1.69 16.27 4.41
N PHE A 96 2.07 15.02 4.08
CA PHE A 96 3.07 14.26 4.83
C PHE A 96 4.50 14.47 4.33
N PHE A 97 4.72 15.22 3.24
CA PHE A 97 6.05 15.48 2.69
C PHE A 97 7.07 16.06 3.70
N PRO A 98 6.72 16.97 4.62
CA PRO A 98 7.65 17.46 5.65
C PRO A 98 8.25 16.33 6.52
N TYR A 99 7.43 15.35 6.91
CA TYR A 99 7.88 14.18 7.65
C TYR A 99 8.79 13.27 6.80
N TRP A 100 8.54 13.19 5.50
CA TRP A 100 9.41 12.45 4.57
C TRP A 100 10.80 13.04 4.40
N ARG A 101 11.02 14.34 4.69
CA ARG A 101 12.37 14.94 4.67
C ARG A 101 13.34 14.23 5.63
N HIS A 102 12.86 13.74 6.78
CA HIS A 102 13.65 12.90 7.69
C HIS A 102 14.04 11.56 7.07
N ARG A 103 13.14 10.94 6.29
CA ARG A 103 13.45 9.73 5.51
C ARG A 103 14.49 10.03 4.44
N PHE A 104 14.33 11.13 3.71
CA PHE A 104 15.23 11.53 2.62
C PHE A 104 16.66 11.74 3.12
N ALA A 105 16.85 12.46 4.23
CA ALA A 105 18.17 12.62 4.84
C ALA A 105 18.80 11.29 5.32
N ARG A 106 17.99 10.39 5.91
CA ARG A 106 18.42 9.03 6.30
C ARG A 106 18.83 8.18 5.10
N GLU A 107 18.04 8.23 4.02
CA GLU A 107 18.31 7.50 2.78
C GLU A 107 19.51 8.08 2.02
N GLU A 108 19.67 9.40 1.96
CA GLU A 108 20.81 10.07 1.35
C GLU A 108 22.11 9.65 2.03
N ALA A 109 22.20 9.78 3.36
CA ALA A 109 23.38 9.37 4.13
C ALA A 109 23.72 7.87 4.01
N ARG A 110 22.75 7.02 3.68
CA ARG A 110 22.91 5.58 3.47
C ARG A 110 23.27 5.23 2.02
N LEU A 111 22.61 5.87 1.06
CA LEU A 111 22.75 5.60 -0.37
C LEU A 111 24.02 6.25 -0.92
N GLN A 112 24.35 7.48 -0.53
CA GLN A 112 25.58 8.16 -0.91
C GLN A 112 26.80 7.27 -0.61
N LYS A 113 26.96 6.82 0.64
CA LYS A 113 28.04 5.89 1.04
C LYS A 113 28.08 4.61 0.19
N ARG A 114 26.92 4.08 -0.19
CA ARG A 114 26.83 2.87 -1.02
C ARG A 114 27.21 3.14 -2.48
N TYR A 115 26.80 4.28 -3.03
CA TYR A 115 27.06 4.63 -4.43
C TYR A 115 28.48 5.15 -4.63
N GLU A 116 29.02 5.96 -3.72
CA GLU A 116 30.44 6.35 -3.70
C GLU A 116 31.36 5.11 -3.65
N ALA A 117 31.03 4.13 -2.80
CA ALA A 117 31.79 2.87 -2.69
C ALA A 117 31.66 1.94 -3.92
N TRP A 118 30.70 2.18 -4.83
CA TRP A 118 30.42 1.31 -5.98
C TRP A 118 30.71 1.96 -7.35
N GLN A 119 30.60 3.29 -7.45
CA GLN A 119 30.74 4.09 -8.68
C GLN A 119 31.80 5.21 -8.55
N GLY A 120 32.33 5.46 -7.35
CA GLY A 120 33.26 6.56 -7.08
C GLY A 120 32.57 7.92 -6.95
N SER A 121 33.38 8.99 -6.79
CA SER A 121 32.90 10.37 -6.63
C SER A 121 32.12 10.97 -7.83
N PRO A 122 32.31 10.54 -9.10
CA PRO A 122 31.56 11.15 -10.23
C PRO A 122 30.04 10.96 -10.18
N PHE A 123 29.52 10.00 -9.41
CA PHE A 123 28.08 9.72 -9.33
C PHE A 123 27.25 10.92 -8.87
N LEU A 124 27.76 11.71 -7.91
CA LEU A 124 27.05 12.91 -7.45
C LEU A 124 27.03 14.00 -8.52
N HIS A 125 28.11 14.14 -9.30
CA HIS A 125 28.18 15.08 -10.42
C HIS A 125 27.19 14.72 -11.55
N GLU A 126 26.97 13.43 -11.82
CA GLU A 126 25.90 13.00 -12.74
C GLU A 126 24.50 13.37 -12.20
N CYS A 127 24.28 13.20 -10.89
CA CYS A 127 23.02 13.58 -10.26
C CYS A 127 22.75 15.10 -10.40
N ASP A 128 23.77 15.94 -10.20
CA ASP A 128 23.67 17.39 -10.43
C ASP A 128 23.38 17.72 -11.92
N GLY A 129 24.07 17.06 -12.86
CA GLY A 129 23.83 17.25 -14.29
C GLY A 129 22.40 16.86 -14.74
N ILE A 130 21.80 15.84 -14.11
CA ILE A 130 20.40 15.46 -14.33
C ILE A 130 19.44 16.51 -13.74
N LEU A 131 19.73 17.04 -12.55
CA LEU A 131 18.94 18.12 -11.94
C LEU A 131 18.98 19.39 -12.80
N ASP A 132 20.15 19.79 -13.30
CA ASP A 132 20.32 20.93 -14.22
C ASP A 132 19.55 20.74 -15.52
N ARG A 133 19.59 19.53 -16.11
CA ARG A 133 18.80 19.18 -17.30
C ARG A 133 17.31 19.34 -17.03
N ILE A 134 16.80 18.79 -15.93
CA ILE A 134 15.37 18.89 -15.58
C ILE A 134 14.97 20.34 -15.28
N ALA A 135 15.86 21.11 -14.65
CA ALA A 135 15.64 22.53 -14.37
C ALA A 135 15.48 23.36 -15.65
N ARG A 136 16.33 23.14 -16.68
CA ARG A 136 16.25 23.86 -17.97
C ARG A 136 15.17 23.31 -18.91
N ASP A 137 15.17 22.00 -19.10
CA ASP A 137 14.57 21.33 -20.26
C ASP A 137 13.23 20.65 -19.89
N GLY A 138 12.92 20.52 -18.59
CA GLY A 138 11.65 20.02 -18.07
C GLY A 138 11.67 18.55 -17.62
N PRO A 139 10.50 17.96 -17.33
CA PRO A 139 10.39 16.61 -16.80
C PRO A 139 10.94 15.53 -17.76
N VAL A 140 11.61 14.50 -17.21
CA VAL A 140 12.26 13.42 -17.99
C VAL A 140 11.78 12.03 -17.58
N MET A 141 11.87 11.10 -18.51
CA MET A 141 11.76 9.65 -18.29
C MET A 141 13.14 8.99 -18.36
N THR A 142 13.25 7.77 -17.82
CA THR A 142 14.46 6.94 -17.98
C THR A 142 14.83 6.69 -19.45
N ARG A 143 13.83 6.63 -20.35
CA ARG A 143 14.06 6.41 -21.79
C ARG A 143 14.72 7.60 -22.49
N ASP A 144 14.64 8.80 -21.92
CA ASP A 144 15.16 10.02 -22.58
C ASP A 144 16.70 10.10 -22.52
N PHE A 145 17.32 9.15 -21.82
CA PHE A 145 18.75 8.90 -21.75
C PHE A 145 19.17 7.67 -22.58
N GLU A 146 18.23 6.95 -23.21
CA GLU A 146 18.53 5.79 -24.07
C GLU A 146 19.03 6.26 -25.44
N GLY A 147 20.32 6.02 -25.73
CA GLY A 147 20.93 6.34 -27.02
C GLY A 147 21.74 7.65 -27.07
N GLU A 148 21.81 8.40 -25.98
CA GLU A 148 22.78 9.50 -25.84
C GLU A 148 24.20 8.90 -25.79
N LYS A 149 25.06 9.27 -26.75
CA LYS A 149 26.48 8.87 -26.69
C LYS A 149 27.13 9.56 -25.49
N PRO A 150 27.89 8.86 -24.64
CA PRO A 150 28.60 9.49 -23.53
C PRO A 150 29.55 10.57 -24.05
N SER A 151 29.22 11.83 -23.79
CA SER A 151 30.13 12.96 -24.04
C SER A 151 31.22 12.92 -22.97
N THR A 152 32.43 12.55 -23.38
CA THR A 152 33.55 12.06 -22.54
C THR A 152 33.29 10.65 -21.99
N GLY A 153 34.22 9.74 -22.29
CA GLY A 153 34.04 8.31 -22.07
C GLY A 153 34.61 7.81 -20.74
N TRP A 154 33.85 6.94 -20.06
CA TRP A 154 34.37 5.95 -19.10
C TRP A 154 33.42 4.74 -18.98
N TRP A 155 32.11 5.00 -18.81
CA TRP A 155 31.15 3.98 -18.35
C TRP A 155 30.16 3.51 -19.42
N ASP A 156 30.21 2.21 -19.70
CA ASP A 156 29.14 1.42 -20.33
C ASP A 156 28.25 0.85 -19.22
N TRP A 157 27.02 1.37 -19.04
CA TRP A 157 25.84 0.76 -18.36
C TRP A 157 24.69 1.79 -18.40
N HIS A 158 23.72 1.72 -17.48
CA HIS A 158 22.51 2.59 -17.42
C HIS A 158 22.54 3.66 -16.27
N PRO A 159 23.65 4.37 -15.95
CA PRO A 159 23.77 5.24 -14.76
C PRO A 159 22.60 6.18 -14.48
N SER A 160 22.04 6.82 -15.51
CA SER A 160 20.99 7.82 -15.35
C SER A 160 19.69 7.25 -14.78
N LYS A 161 19.42 5.95 -14.98
CA LYS A 161 18.31 5.25 -14.28
C LYS A 161 18.55 5.19 -12.77
N MET A 162 19.80 4.96 -12.36
CA MET A 162 20.19 4.85 -10.96
C MET A 162 20.28 6.21 -10.28
N ALA A 163 20.74 7.23 -10.99
CA ALA A 163 20.69 8.62 -10.54
C ALA A 163 19.24 9.12 -10.39
N LEU A 164 18.34 8.86 -11.34
CA LEU A 164 16.91 9.17 -11.21
C LEU A 164 16.25 8.47 -10.00
N GLU A 165 16.51 7.17 -9.79
CA GLU A 165 16.01 6.45 -8.62
C GLU A 165 16.64 6.94 -7.30
N TYR A 166 17.92 7.33 -7.29
CA TYR A 166 18.58 7.95 -6.14
C TYR A 166 17.93 9.29 -5.79
N LEU A 167 17.89 10.22 -6.75
CA LEU A 167 17.31 11.56 -6.59
C LEU A 167 15.83 11.54 -6.18
N TRP A 168 15.06 10.56 -6.67
CA TRP A 168 13.67 10.35 -6.23
C TRP A 168 13.59 9.86 -4.77
N ARG A 169 14.47 8.92 -4.38
CA ARG A 169 14.51 8.37 -3.02
C ARG A 169 15.08 9.33 -1.97
N THR A 170 15.87 10.30 -2.39
CA THR A 170 16.35 11.42 -1.54
C THR A 170 15.49 12.67 -1.68
N GLY A 171 14.33 12.59 -2.34
CA GLY A 171 13.35 13.69 -2.42
C GLY A 171 13.79 14.91 -3.21
N ARG A 172 14.89 14.82 -3.98
CA ARG A 172 15.34 15.87 -4.91
C ARG A 172 14.46 15.89 -6.18
N LEU A 173 14.00 14.72 -6.62
CA LEU A 173 12.99 14.55 -7.67
C LEU A 173 11.70 13.95 -7.12
N ALA A 174 10.59 14.24 -7.78
CA ALA A 174 9.29 13.63 -7.54
C ALA A 174 8.73 13.03 -8.85
N ILE A 175 7.81 12.08 -8.73
CA ILE A 175 7.10 11.54 -9.89
C ILE A 175 5.97 12.51 -10.23
N ALA A 176 6.14 13.32 -11.28
CA ALA A 176 5.15 14.29 -11.71
C ALA A 176 3.93 13.63 -12.36
N ARG A 177 4.16 12.53 -13.10
CA ARG A 177 3.12 11.71 -13.74
C ARG A 177 3.63 10.34 -14.16
N ARG A 178 2.75 9.51 -14.72
CA ARG A 178 3.13 8.23 -15.33
C ARG A 178 2.64 8.06 -16.76
N ASP A 179 3.57 8.00 -17.71
CA ASP A 179 3.29 7.80 -19.13
C ASP A 179 3.43 6.31 -19.48
N GLY A 180 2.30 5.62 -19.73
CA GLY A 180 2.31 4.16 -19.93
C GLY A 180 2.82 3.38 -18.70
N PHE A 181 2.62 3.93 -17.50
CA PHE A 181 3.19 3.50 -16.22
C PHE A 181 4.71 3.72 -16.04
N GLN A 182 5.44 4.21 -17.05
CA GLN A 182 6.79 4.71 -16.83
C GLN A 182 6.75 6.00 -16.00
N LYS A 183 7.69 6.13 -15.06
CA LYS A 183 7.83 7.32 -14.23
C LYS A 183 8.31 8.50 -15.08
N VAL A 184 7.64 9.63 -14.96
CA VAL A 184 8.15 10.94 -15.41
C VAL A 184 8.57 11.72 -14.17
N TYR A 185 9.85 12.08 -14.10
CA TYR A 185 10.48 12.76 -12.98
C TYR A 185 10.57 14.26 -13.25
N ASP A 186 10.27 15.08 -12.26
CA ASP A 186 10.55 16.53 -12.24
C ASP A 186 11.10 16.93 -10.87
N LEU A 187 11.61 18.16 -10.74
CA LEU A 187 12.08 18.71 -9.47
C LEU A 187 10.99 18.64 -8.40
N ALA A 188 11.34 18.18 -7.19
CA ALA A 188 10.35 18.03 -6.12
C ALA A 188 9.61 19.33 -5.79
N GLU A 189 10.29 20.49 -5.85
CA GLU A 189 9.69 21.82 -5.67
C GLU A 189 8.66 22.23 -6.74
N ARG A 190 8.67 21.60 -7.93
CA ARG A 190 7.68 21.84 -9.00
C ARG A 190 6.45 20.95 -8.86
N VAL A 191 6.60 19.77 -8.26
CA VAL A 191 5.53 18.77 -8.10
C VAL A 191 4.82 18.92 -6.77
N ILE A 192 5.56 19.08 -5.67
CA ILE A 192 5.01 19.13 -4.32
C ILE A 192 4.45 20.53 -4.03
N PRO A 193 3.21 20.67 -3.52
CA PRO A 193 2.64 21.97 -3.18
C PRO A 193 3.56 22.78 -2.25
N GLY A 194 3.81 24.04 -2.57
CA GLY A 194 4.84 24.85 -1.90
C GLY A 194 4.71 24.93 -0.37
N HIS A 195 3.50 24.90 0.18
CA HIS A 195 3.28 24.84 1.63
C HIS A 195 3.70 23.50 2.25
N CYS A 196 3.56 22.38 1.54
CA CYS A 196 4.07 21.07 1.97
C CYS A 196 5.59 20.97 1.81
N HIS A 197 6.18 21.69 0.86
CA HIS A 197 7.63 21.68 0.62
C HIS A 197 8.39 22.57 1.62
N ALA A 198 7.88 23.77 1.89
CA ALA A 198 8.52 24.78 2.73
C ALA A 198 8.41 24.51 4.24
N SER A 199 7.47 23.67 4.68
CA SER A 199 7.36 23.30 6.10
C SER A 199 8.54 22.46 6.57
N GLU A 200 9.03 22.79 7.76
CA GLU A 200 10.02 22.01 8.51
C GLU A 200 9.37 21.42 9.76
N VAL A 201 9.84 20.22 10.14
CA VAL A 201 9.33 19.44 11.26
C VAL A 201 10.54 19.00 12.06
N GLU A 202 10.55 19.30 13.36
CA GLU A 202 11.63 18.89 14.25
C GLU A 202 11.66 17.37 14.42
N HIS A 203 12.83 16.82 14.79
CA HIS A 203 12.98 15.36 14.85
C HIS A 203 12.01 14.70 15.87
N HIS A 204 11.77 15.36 17.01
CA HIS A 204 10.79 14.95 18.01
C HIS A 204 9.38 14.84 17.39
N ASP A 205 8.91 15.90 16.74
CA ASP A 205 7.55 15.98 16.17
C ASP A 205 7.37 15.00 15.00
N PHE A 206 8.45 14.67 14.29
CA PHE A 206 8.46 13.60 13.29
C PHE A 206 8.30 12.21 13.92
N VAL A 207 9.00 11.91 15.03
CA VAL A 207 8.85 10.65 15.75
C VAL A 207 7.43 10.53 16.32
N ASP A 208 6.95 11.59 16.96
CA ASP A 208 5.60 11.64 17.52
C ASP A 208 4.52 11.47 16.45
N TRP A 209 4.57 12.25 15.37
CA TRP A 209 3.66 12.09 14.24
C TRP A 209 3.70 10.67 13.68
N ALA A 210 4.88 10.09 13.44
CA ALA A 210 4.99 8.77 12.83
C ALA A 210 4.41 7.67 13.74
N CYS A 211 4.67 7.74 15.05
CA CYS A 211 4.11 6.81 16.03
C CYS A 211 2.60 6.96 16.19
N ARG A 212 2.10 8.19 16.41
CA ARG A 212 0.66 8.47 16.59
C ARG A 212 -0.14 8.11 15.34
N SER A 213 0.30 8.57 14.18
CA SER A 213 -0.38 8.33 12.91
C SER A 213 -0.41 6.85 12.51
N ALA A 214 0.60 6.06 12.89
CA ALA A 214 0.62 4.61 12.74
C ALA A 214 -0.36 3.93 13.71
N LEU A 215 -0.29 4.25 15.00
CA LEU A 215 -1.14 3.63 16.02
C LEU A 215 -2.62 3.92 15.79
N SER A 216 -3.00 5.15 15.44
CA SER A 216 -4.40 5.51 15.12
C SER A 216 -4.94 4.78 13.88
N ARG A 217 -4.10 4.41 12.92
CA ARG A 217 -4.50 3.65 11.71
C ARG A 217 -4.58 2.15 11.97
N LEU A 218 -3.76 1.63 12.88
CA LEU A 218 -3.81 0.24 13.32
C LEU A 218 -4.88 -0.02 14.39
N GLY A 219 -5.27 1.01 15.16
CA GLY A 219 -6.20 0.97 16.30
C GLY A 219 -5.57 0.37 17.56
N PHE A 220 -4.84 -0.72 17.38
CA PHE A 220 -4.02 -1.38 18.39
C PHE A 220 -2.76 -1.95 17.74
N ALA A 221 -1.61 -1.85 18.38
CA ALA A 221 -0.35 -2.31 17.80
C ALA A 221 0.70 -2.68 18.84
N THR A 222 1.53 -3.67 18.53
CA THR A 222 2.81 -3.85 19.21
C THR A 222 3.83 -2.81 18.73
N ARG A 223 4.87 -2.54 19.54
CA ARG A 223 6.01 -1.67 19.16
C ARG A 223 6.54 -1.95 17.75
N GLY A 224 6.62 -3.24 17.37
CA GLY A 224 7.08 -3.65 16.04
C GLY A 224 6.11 -3.31 14.91
N GLU A 225 4.80 -3.42 15.14
CA GLU A 225 3.77 -3.02 14.17
C GLU A 225 3.71 -1.49 13.99
N ILE A 226 3.95 -0.70 15.06
CA ILE A 226 4.07 0.77 14.98
C ILE A 226 5.27 1.15 14.09
N ALA A 227 6.46 0.61 14.37
CA ALA A 227 7.66 0.87 13.57
C ALA A 227 7.49 0.46 12.09
N ALA A 228 6.92 -0.72 11.85
CA ALA A 228 6.71 -1.28 10.52
C ALA A 228 5.49 -0.72 9.76
N PHE A 229 4.73 0.22 10.34
CA PHE A 229 3.61 0.85 9.63
C PHE A 229 4.14 1.70 8.48
N TRP A 230 4.97 2.70 8.78
CA TRP A 230 5.58 3.59 7.80
C TRP A 230 6.96 3.15 7.31
N ASP A 231 7.68 2.33 8.10
CA ASP A 231 9.10 1.99 7.89
C ASP A 231 9.99 3.25 7.85
N LEU A 232 9.81 4.13 8.85
CA LEU A 232 10.50 5.42 9.01
C LEU A 232 11.39 5.48 10.27
N LEU A 233 11.03 4.72 11.30
CA LEU A 233 11.63 4.75 12.63
C LEU A 233 12.29 3.42 12.99
N LYS A 234 13.39 3.49 13.74
CA LYS A 234 14.01 2.32 14.38
C LYS A 234 13.16 1.86 15.56
N PRO A 235 13.22 0.56 15.95
CA PRO A 235 12.49 0.04 17.11
C PRO A 235 12.76 0.77 18.43
N ASP A 236 13.95 1.37 18.59
CA ASP A 236 14.34 2.09 19.81
C ASP A 236 13.77 3.52 19.84
N GLU A 237 13.59 4.19 18.70
CA GLU A 237 12.88 5.48 18.61
C GLU A 237 11.42 5.30 19.05
N VAL A 238 10.78 4.22 18.59
CA VAL A 238 9.41 3.87 19.02
C VAL A 238 9.38 3.44 20.50
N ALA A 239 10.44 2.82 21.02
CA ALA A 239 10.51 2.46 22.44
C ALA A 239 10.59 3.68 23.35
N ALA A 240 11.39 4.69 22.98
CA ALA A 240 11.48 5.97 23.69
C ALA A 240 10.12 6.69 23.66
N TRP A 241 9.51 6.82 22.48
CA TRP A 241 8.20 7.45 22.34
C TRP A 241 7.12 6.76 23.19
N ILE A 242 7.09 5.43 23.26
CA ILE A 242 6.14 4.69 24.13
C ILE A 242 6.34 5.04 25.61
N ALA A 243 7.59 5.19 26.07
CA ALA A 243 7.89 5.52 27.46
C ALA A 243 7.54 6.98 27.79
N GLU A 244 7.80 7.91 26.86
CA GLU A 244 7.44 9.33 26.99
C GLU A 244 5.93 9.57 26.99
N ASN A 245 5.15 8.71 26.31
CA ASN A 245 3.70 8.83 26.13
C ASN A 245 2.89 7.78 26.92
N GLU A 246 3.46 7.14 27.94
CA GLU A 246 2.80 6.08 28.74
C GLU A 246 1.45 6.54 29.37
N ALA A 247 1.34 7.83 29.70
CA ALA A 247 0.11 8.41 30.24
C ALA A 247 -1.08 8.30 29.26
N GLU A 248 -0.85 8.42 27.95
CA GLU A 248 -1.88 8.36 26.90
C GLU A 248 -2.12 6.95 26.35
N LEU A 249 -1.21 6.02 26.65
CA LEU A 249 -1.20 4.67 26.12
C LEU A 249 -1.66 3.65 27.15
N GLU A 250 -2.31 2.58 26.70
CA GLU A 250 -2.60 1.42 27.54
C GLU A 250 -2.35 0.11 26.81
N THR A 251 -1.99 -0.91 27.59
CA THR A 251 -1.84 -2.28 27.08
C THR A 251 -3.19 -2.99 27.16
N VAL A 252 -3.60 -3.59 26.04
CA VAL A 252 -4.73 -4.51 25.93
C VAL A 252 -4.25 -5.87 25.40
N LEU A 253 -4.96 -6.93 25.72
CA LEU A 253 -4.75 -8.27 25.19
C LEU A 253 -5.70 -8.51 24.02
N ILE A 254 -5.17 -8.80 22.83
CA ILE A 254 -5.99 -9.08 21.64
C ILE A 254 -6.01 -10.58 21.38
N GLU A 255 -7.17 -11.21 21.39
CA GLU A 255 -7.28 -12.64 21.06
C GLU A 255 -6.84 -12.95 19.62
N SER A 256 -6.24 -14.12 19.43
CA SER A 256 -5.85 -14.65 18.12
C SER A 256 -6.95 -15.54 17.53
N ALA A 257 -7.11 -15.53 16.21
CA ALA A 257 -8.16 -16.28 15.50
C ALA A 257 -7.99 -17.81 15.59
N ASP A 258 -6.77 -18.28 15.82
CA ASP A 258 -6.39 -19.69 16.01
C ASP A 258 -6.55 -20.18 17.46
N GLY A 259 -6.96 -19.31 18.40
CA GLY A 259 -7.03 -19.61 19.83
C GLY A 259 -5.67 -19.63 20.53
N SER A 260 -4.59 -19.17 19.89
CA SER A 260 -3.30 -18.98 20.55
C SER A 260 -3.35 -17.86 21.59
N LYS A 261 -2.32 -17.79 22.45
CA LYS A 261 -2.26 -16.82 23.56
C LYS A 261 -2.52 -15.38 23.09
N PRO A 262 -3.43 -14.63 23.75
CA PRO A 262 -3.72 -13.25 23.40
C PRO A 262 -2.46 -12.37 23.33
N ARG A 263 -2.45 -11.49 22.34
CA ARG A 263 -1.32 -10.63 22.01
C ARG A 263 -1.43 -9.29 22.73
N ALA A 264 -0.55 -9.07 23.70
CA ALA A 264 -0.33 -7.74 24.30
C ALA A 264 -0.02 -6.71 23.20
N SER A 265 -0.84 -5.66 23.14
CA SER A 265 -0.82 -4.59 22.14
C SER A 265 -1.10 -3.27 22.85
N LEU A 266 -0.55 -2.17 22.34
CA LEU A 266 -0.86 -0.82 22.81
C LEU A 266 -2.09 -0.27 22.07
N ARG A 267 -2.92 0.52 22.74
CA ARG A 267 -3.88 1.46 22.14
C ARG A 267 -3.79 2.82 22.86
N PHE A 268 -4.33 3.87 22.26
CA PHE A 268 -4.58 5.12 22.98
C PHE A 268 -5.77 4.96 23.93
N ARG A 269 -5.68 5.53 25.14
CA ARG A 269 -6.77 5.52 26.13
C ARG A 269 -8.01 6.24 25.62
N ASP A 270 -7.81 7.38 24.96
CA ASP A 270 -8.88 8.21 24.38
C ASP A 270 -9.35 7.68 23.00
N TYR A 271 -9.08 6.40 22.70
CA TYR A 271 -9.61 5.69 21.53
C TYR A 271 -10.64 4.58 21.85
N PRO A 272 -11.58 4.76 22.81
CA PRO A 272 -12.53 3.71 23.19
C PRO A 272 -13.48 3.35 22.05
N SER A 273 -14.05 4.35 21.37
CA SER A 273 -15.27 4.21 20.58
C SER A 273 -15.25 3.12 19.50
N LEU A 274 -14.10 2.86 18.87
CA LEU A 274 -14.03 1.87 17.78
C LEU A 274 -13.70 0.45 18.25
N LEU A 275 -13.02 0.29 19.38
CA LEU A 275 -12.75 -1.05 19.93
C LEU A 275 -13.87 -1.51 20.87
N ASP A 276 -14.66 -0.58 21.38
CA ASP A 276 -15.77 -0.89 22.28
C ASP A 276 -17.08 -1.18 21.49
N ASP A 277 -17.33 -0.53 20.35
CA ASP A 277 -18.44 -0.83 19.42
C ASP A 277 -18.03 -0.67 17.94
N PRO A 278 -17.27 -1.64 17.36
CA PRO A 278 -16.84 -1.56 15.96
C PRO A 278 -18.00 -1.82 14.98
N PRO A 279 -18.18 -0.99 13.93
CA PRO A 279 -19.26 -1.16 12.97
C PRO A 279 -19.14 -2.48 12.21
N GLU A 280 -20.27 -3.18 12.08
CA GLU A 280 -20.34 -4.45 11.37
C GLU A 280 -19.98 -4.28 9.88
N PRO A 281 -18.93 -4.98 9.38
CA PRO A 281 -18.57 -4.86 7.98
C PRO A 281 -19.65 -5.46 7.07
N PRO A 282 -19.95 -4.84 5.90
CA PRO A 282 -20.95 -5.35 4.98
C PRO A 282 -20.74 -6.83 4.62
N GLY A 283 -21.79 -7.65 4.76
CA GLY A 283 -21.79 -9.10 4.47
C GLY A 283 -21.58 -9.49 3.00
N ARG A 284 -21.16 -8.54 2.16
CA ARG A 284 -20.90 -8.66 0.72
C ARG A 284 -19.49 -9.24 0.49
N VAL A 285 -19.37 -10.13 -0.49
CA VAL A 285 -18.08 -10.61 -1.01
C VAL A 285 -17.30 -9.46 -1.66
N ARG A 286 -16.01 -9.33 -1.34
CA ARG A 286 -15.05 -8.37 -1.88
C ARG A 286 -13.76 -9.07 -2.25
N VAL A 287 -13.21 -8.77 -3.42
CA VAL A 287 -11.85 -9.19 -3.77
C VAL A 287 -10.86 -8.11 -3.33
N LEU A 288 -9.84 -8.49 -2.56
CA LEU A 288 -8.79 -7.61 -2.09
C LEU A 288 -7.53 -7.75 -2.96
N SER A 289 -6.70 -6.71 -2.99
CA SER A 289 -5.37 -6.81 -3.56
C SER A 289 -4.47 -7.70 -2.69
N PRO A 290 -3.50 -8.45 -3.25
CA PRO A 290 -2.42 -9.08 -2.49
C PRO A 290 -1.65 -8.13 -1.58
N PHE A 291 -1.65 -6.83 -1.92
CA PHE A 291 -0.96 -5.76 -1.20
C PHE A 291 -1.92 -4.85 -0.41
N ASP A 292 -3.15 -5.31 -0.13
CA ASP A 292 -4.10 -4.53 0.65
C ASP A 292 -3.52 -4.22 2.05
N PRO A 293 -3.62 -2.96 2.54
CA PRO A 293 -3.13 -2.59 3.86
C PRO A 293 -3.67 -3.49 5.00
N ALA A 294 -4.86 -4.09 4.85
CA ALA A 294 -5.42 -5.04 5.83
C ALA A 294 -4.67 -6.40 5.89
N LEU A 295 -3.88 -6.73 4.85
CA LEU A 295 -3.17 -8.01 4.70
C LEU A 295 -1.63 -7.85 4.61
N ARG A 296 -1.15 -6.62 4.47
CA ARG A 296 0.27 -6.26 4.31
C ARG A 296 1.17 -6.83 5.42
N ASP A 297 0.81 -6.64 6.69
CA ASP A 297 1.46 -7.36 7.79
C ASP A 297 0.89 -8.79 7.85
N ARG A 298 1.65 -9.72 7.27
CA ARG A 298 1.27 -11.13 7.19
C ARG A 298 1.09 -11.79 8.58
N LYS A 299 1.86 -11.38 9.59
CA LYS A 299 1.75 -11.93 10.96
C LYS A 299 0.51 -11.39 11.67
N ARG A 300 0.12 -10.15 11.39
CA ARG A 300 -1.14 -9.57 11.85
C ARG A 300 -2.34 -10.17 11.10
N ALA A 301 -2.24 -10.37 9.79
CA ALA A 301 -3.27 -10.99 8.97
C ALA A 301 -3.54 -12.43 9.41
N GLU A 302 -2.50 -13.24 9.60
CA GLU A 302 -2.58 -14.59 10.14
C GLU A 302 -3.23 -14.59 11.55
N ARG A 303 -2.73 -13.76 12.48
CA ARG A 303 -3.27 -13.64 13.84
C ARG A 303 -4.73 -13.19 13.90
N LEU A 304 -5.14 -12.23 13.07
CA LEU A 304 -6.48 -11.65 13.13
C LEU A 304 -7.50 -12.44 12.31
N PHE A 305 -7.11 -13.08 11.20
CA PHE A 305 -8.05 -13.69 10.24
C PHE A 305 -7.91 -15.22 10.08
N ASP A 306 -6.93 -15.87 10.73
CA ASP A 306 -6.52 -17.26 10.47
C ASP A 306 -6.16 -17.48 8.98
N PHE A 307 -5.50 -16.47 8.39
CA PHE A 307 -5.24 -16.40 6.96
C PHE A 307 -3.73 -16.25 6.66
N PHE A 308 -3.04 -17.39 6.58
CA PHE A 308 -1.68 -17.41 6.04
C PHE A 308 -1.72 -17.09 4.54
N TYR A 309 -1.03 -16.02 4.14
CA TYR A 309 -1.00 -15.57 2.75
C TYR A 309 0.40 -15.13 2.33
N ARG A 310 0.87 -15.69 1.22
CA ARG A 310 2.09 -15.31 0.52
C ARG A 310 1.78 -15.30 -0.96
N ILE A 311 1.96 -14.15 -1.61
CA ILE A 311 1.87 -14.04 -3.06
C ILE A 311 3.04 -14.80 -3.71
N GLU A 312 2.76 -15.57 -4.76
CA GLU A 312 3.72 -16.54 -5.34
C GLU A 312 4.37 -16.06 -6.65
N ILE A 313 4.37 -14.74 -6.90
CA ILE A 313 4.95 -14.11 -8.11
C ILE A 313 6.44 -14.43 -8.36
N PHE A 314 7.19 -14.70 -7.29
CA PHE A 314 8.61 -15.07 -7.35
C PHE A 314 8.85 -16.58 -7.18
N VAL A 315 7.79 -17.36 -7.02
CA VAL A 315 7.86 -18.82 -6.90
C VAL A 315 7.81 -19.40 -8.33
N PRO A 316 8.73 -20.32 -8.69
CA PRO A 316 8.65 -21.09 -9.94
C PRO A 316 7.29 -21.78 -10.06
N GLU A 317 6.75 -21.87 -11.29
CA GLU A 317 5.36 -22.30 -11.52
C GLU A 317 5.06 -23.68 -10.93
N GLU A 318 6.00 -24.61 -11.06
CA GLU A 318 5.91 -25.98 -10.56
C GLU A 318 5.97 -26.10 -9.01
N LYS A 319 6.20 -24.99 -8.31
CA LYS A 319 6.28 -24.91 -6.83
C LYS A 319 5.19 -24.04 -6.21
N ARG A 320 4.27 -23.48 -7.01
CA ARG A 320 3.15 -22.67 -6.52
C ARG A 320 2.10 -23.57 -5.87
N VAL A 321 1.59 -23.15 -4.72
CA VAL A 321 0.50 -23.84 -4.00
C VAL A 321 -0.87 -23.39 -4.51
N TYR A 322 -1.00 -22.12 -4.87
CA TYR A 322 -2.24 -21.52 -5.35
C TYR A 322 -2.09 -20.98 -6.77
N GLY A 323 -1.14 -20.09 -7.04
CA GLY A 323 -1.02 -19.44 -8.35
C GLY A 323 -0.22 -18.14 -8.34
N TYR A 324 0.00 -17.57 -9.52
CA TYR A 324 0.94 -16.46 -9.71
C TYR A 324 0.54 -15.19 -8.94
N TYR A 325 -0.69 -14.70 -9.11
CA TYR A 325 -1.19 -13.46 -8.51
C TYR A 325 -2.60 -13.66 -7.93
N VAL A 326 -2.67 -14.50 -6.90
CA VAL A 326 -3.94 -14.95 -6.31
C VAL A 326 -4.51 -13.92 -5.35
N PHE A 327 -5.78 -13.54 -5.51
CA PHE A 327 -6.43 -12.49 -4.74
C PHE A 327 -7.15 -13.05 -3.49
N PRO A 328 -6.96 -12.44 -2.30
CA PRO A 328 -7.76 -12.75 -1.11
C PRO A 328 -9.23 -12.31 -1.26
N VAL A 329 -10.16 -13.10 -0.74
CA VAL A 329 -11.61 -12.85 -0.83
C VAL A 329 -12.20 -12.62 0.57
N LEU A 330 -12.66 -11.40 0.82
CA LEU A 330 -13.28 -10.95 2.09
C LEU A 330 -14.81 -11.05 2.00
N ARG A 331 -15.49 -11.48 3.07
CA ARG A 331 -16.95 -11.40 3.23
C ARG A 331 -17.29 -11.07 4.68
N GLY A 332 -17.99 -9.95 4.91
CA GLY A 332 -18.19 -9.43 6.26
C GLY A 332 -16.84 -9.21 6.96
N ASP A 333 -16.67 -9.81 8.14
CA ASP A 333 -15.44 -9.79 8.93
C ASP A 333 -14.53 -11.03 8.71
N ARG A 334 -14.65 -11.78 7.61
CA ARG A 334 -13.79 -12.97 7.36
C ARG A 334 -13.15 -12.97 5.98
N ILE A 335 -11.90 -13.42 5.90
CA ILE A 335 -11.38 -13.97 4.64
C ILE A 335 -12.05 -15.33 4.45
N VAL A 336 -12.67 -15.53 3.30
CA VAL A 336 -13.49 -16.71 2.95
C VAL A 336 -12.95 -17.49 1.76
N GLY A 337 -11.89 -16.98 1.12
CA GLY A 337 -11.15 -17.77 0.15
C GLY A 337 -10.00 -17.01 -0.51
N ARG A 338 -9.43 -17.68 -1.50
CA ARG A 338 -8.42 -17.19 -2.44
C ARG A 338 -8.95 -17.38 -3.86
N ILE A 339 -8.67 -16.47 -4.80
CA ILE A 339 -9.06 -16.62 -6.20
C ILE A 339 -7.93 -16.28 -7.17
N ASP A 340 -7.61 -17.19 -8.09
CA ASP A 340 -6.73 -16.96 -9.23
C ASP A 340 -7.59 -16.54 -10.43
N MET A 341 -7.35 -15.33 -10.93
CA MET A 341 -8.07 -14.77 -12.07
C MET A 341 -7.23 -13.73 -12.81
N LYS A 342 -7.51 -13.52 -14.09
CA LYS A 342 -6.79 -12.60 -14.97
C LYS A 342 -7.78 -11.86 -15.87
N ALA A 343 -7.58 -10.56 -16.05
CA ALA A 343 -8.23 -9.81 -17.13
C ALA A 343 -7.46 -10.05 -18.42
N ASP A 344 -7.92 -11.01 -19.23
CA ASP A 344 -7.39 -11.21 -20.56
C ASP A 344 -8.03 -10.22 -21.54
N ARG A 345 -7.29 -9.13 -21.78
CA ARG A 345 -7.72 -8.01 -22.62
C ARG A 345 -7.66 -8.32 -24.12
N ASN A 346 -7.02 -9.42 -24.52
CA ASN A 346 -7.01 -9.86 -25.92
C ASN A 346 -8.25 -10.71 -26.23
N ALA A 347 -8.66 -11.55 -25.27
CA ALA A 347 -9.89 -12.33 -25.36
C ALA A 347 -11.15 -11.57 -24.89
N ASP A 348 -10.98 -10.40 -24.25
CA ASP A 348 -12.03 -9.57 -23.65
C ASP A 348 -12.82 -10.27 -22.52
N VAL A 349 -12.09 -11.01 -21.66
CA VAL A 349 -12.67 -11.79 -20.56
C VAL A 349 -11.94 -11.61 -19.23
N LEU A 350 -12.68 -11.72 -18.13
CA LEU A 350 -12.13 -12.06 -16.83
C LEU A 350 -12.06 -13.59 -16.75
N ALA A 351 -10.88 -14.16 -17.00
CA ALA A 351 -10.63 -15.58 -16.86
C ALA A 351 -10.46 -15.92 -15.38
N VAL A 352 -11.35 -16.73 -14.83
CA VAL A 352 -11.32 -17.24 -13.46
C VAL A 352 -10.80 -18.67 -13.50
N LYS A 353 -9.55 -18.84 -13.08
CA LYS A 353 -8.85 -20.12 -13.10
C LYS A 353 -9.28 -20.99 -11.93
N LYS A 354 -9.21 -20.45 -10.70
CA LYS A 354 -9.60 -21.22 -9.51
C LYS A 354 -9.95 -20.37 -8.29
N PHE A 355 -10.85 -20.89 -7.47
CA PHE A 355 -11.26 -20.38 -6.15
C PHE A 355 -11.03 -21.48 -5.11
N TRP A 356 -10.30 -21.15 -4.04
CA TRP A 356 -10.10 -22.01 -2.88
C TRP A 356 -10.89 -21.43 -1.70
N PRO A 357 -11.91 -22.12 -1.17
CA PRO A 357 -12.59 -21.69 0.06
C PRO A 357 -11.66 -21.84 1.28
N GLU A 358 -11.74 -20.92 2.24
CA GLU A 358 -11.10 -21.14 3.55
C GLU A 358 -11.85 -22.21 4.37
N LYS A 359 -11.16 -22.76 5.38
CA LYS A 359 -11.71 -23.77 6.30
C LYS A 359 -13.04 -23.31 6.93
N GLY A 360 -14.06 -24.15 6.80
CA GLY A 360 -15.41 -23.90 7.34
C GLY A 360 -16.28 -22.96 6.51
N VAL A 361 -15.85 -22.56 5.30
CA VAL A 361 -16.69 -21.78 4.37
C VAL A 361 -17.65 -22.72 3.63
N ARG A 362 -18.95 -22.51 3.82
CA ARG A 362 -19.99 -23.30 3.14
C ARG A 362 -20.29 -22.73 1.75
N LEU A 363 -19.92 -23.49 0.71
CA LEU A 363 -20.24 -23.24 -0.70
C LEU A 363 -21.73 -23.39 -1.03
N SER A 364 -22.56 -22.56 -0.41
CA SER A 364 -24.00 -22.51 -0.69
C SER A 364 -24.27 -21.78 -2.01
N LYS A 365 -25.40 -22.08 -2.66
CA LYS A 365 -25.85 -21.37 -3.88
C LYS A 365 -25.87 -19.85 -3.69
N ALA A 366 -26.31 -19.37 -2.52
CA ALA A 366 -26.31 -17.95 -2.18
C ALA A 366 -24.88 -17.35 -2.16
N PHE A 367 -23.92 -18.02 -1.54
CA PHE A 367 -22.52 -17.59 -1.53
C PHE A 367 -21.92 -17.54 -2.94
N LEU A 368 -22.20 -18.54 -3.78
CA LEU A 368 -21.73 -18.55 -5.17
C LEU A 368 -22.34 -17.39 -5.97
N THR A 369 -23.63 -17.09 -5.81
CA THR A 369 -24.26 -15.91 -6.41
C THR A 369 -23.66 -14.59 -5.92
N GLU A 370 -23.29 -14.47 -4.64
CA GLU A 370 -22.59 -13.29 -4.12
C GLU A 370 -21.17 -13.14 -4.69
N LEU A 371 -20.44 -14.26 -4.86
CA LEU A 371 -19.10 -14.32 -5.44
C LEU A 371 -19.12 -13.96 -6.93
N GLU A 372 -19.98 -14.60 -7.73
CA GLU A 372 -20.21 -14.27 -9.14
C GLU A 372 -20.61 -12.80 -9.32
N GLY A 373 -21.48 -12.29 -8.43
CA GLY A 373 -21.84 -10.88 -8.40
C GLY A 373 -20.67 -9.94 -8.11
N GLU A 374 -19.65 -10.38 -7.35
CA GLU A 374 -18.40 -9.62 -7.19
C GLU A 374 -17.48 -9.75 -8.40
N LEU A 375 -17.39 -10.92 -9.01
CA LEU A 375 -16.58 -11.14 -10.20
C LEU A 375 -17.09 -10.30 -11.38
N ASP A 376 -18.40 -10.10 -11.53
CA ASP A 376 -18.95 -9.16 -12.51
C ASP A 376 -18.55 -7.69 -12.23
N ARG A 377 -18.45 -7.31 -10.95
CA ARG A 377 -18.00 -5.95 -10.57
C ARG A 377 -16.50 -5.78 -10.82
N VAL A 378 -15.68 -6.79 -10.51
CA VAL A 378 -14.25 -6.83 -10.85
C VAL A 378 -14.04 -6.81 -12.37
N ARG A 379 -14.82 -7.58 -13.12
CA ARG A 379 -14.82 -7.62 -14.59
C ARG A 379 -15.06 -6.23 -15.20
N ARG A 380 -16.12 -5.55 -14.76
CA ARG A 380 -16.45 -4.19 -15.20
C ARG A 380 -15.36 -3.18 -14.82
N PHE A 381 -14.75 -3.33 -13.65
CA PHE A 381 -13.64 -2.49 -13.20
C PHE A 381 -12.35 -2.74 -13.99
N ALA A 382 -12.04 -3.99 -14.34
CA ALA A 382 -10.88 -4.37 -15.16
C ALA A 382 -11.03 -4.00 -16.65
N GLY A 383 -12.24 -3.64 -17.07
CA GLY A 383 -12.56 -3.15 -18.42
C GLY A 383 -12.75 -4.24 -19.47
N VAL A 384 -13.28 -5.41 -19.09
CA VAL A 384 -13.48 -6.55 -20.01
C VAL A 384 -14.97 -6.98 -20.10
N ALA A 385 -15.39 -7.59 -21.21
CA ALA A 385 -16.80 -7.79 -21.55
C ALA A 385 -17.49 -8.96 -20.82
N SER A 386 -16.82 -10.08 -20.57
CA SER A 386 -17.45 -11.27 -19.96
C SER A 386 -16.58 -11.96 -18.90
N ILE A 387 -17.12 -12.98 -18.23
CA ILE A 387 -16.39 -13.86 -17.29
C ILE A 387 -16.31 -15.24 -17.94
N VAL A 388 -15.14 -15.86 -17.91
CA VAL A 388 -14.95 -17.27 -18.29
C VAL A 388 -14.39 -18.01 -17.10
N PHE A 389 -14.98 -19.16 -16.77
CA PHE A 389 -14.54 -20.03 -15.69
C PHE A 389 -13.83 -21.25 -16.29
N GLU A 390 -12.68 -21.63 -15.75
CA GLU A 390 -12.02 -22.89 -16.12
C GLU A 390 -12.77 -24.11 -15.56
N ASP A 391 -12.55 -25.28 -16.17
CA ASP A 391 -13.09 -26.54 -15.67
C ASP A 391 -12.60 -26.80 -14.23
N LYS A 392 -13.54 -27.05 -13.32
CA LYS A 392 -13.28 -27.23 -11.87
C LYS A 392 -12.62 -25.99 -11.22
N TRP A 393 -13.03 -24.78 -11.64
CA TRP A 393 -12.61 -23.53 -11.01
C TRP A 393 -12.94 -23.40 -9.52
N ILE A 394 -13.75 -24.28 -8.92
CA ILE A 394 -13.94 -24.32 -7.46
C ILE A 394 -13.15 -25.51 -6.92
N GLU A 395 -12.24 -25.26 -5.98
CA GLU A 395 -11.56 -26.35 -5.27
C GLU A 395 -12.54 -27.11 -4.38
N SER A 396 -12.50 -28.45 -4.48
CA SER A 396 -13.25 -29.31 -3.56
C SER A 396 -12.62 -29.28 -2.17
N SER A 397 -13.46 -29.11 -1.15
CA SER A 397 -13.07 -29.13 0.27
C SER A 397 -12.77 -30.52 0.81
#